data_AF-C0NUC2-F1
#
_entry.id   AF-C0NUC2-F1
#
_cell.length_a   1.000
_cell.length_b   1.000
_cell.length_c   1.000
_cell.angle_alpha   90.00
_cell.angle_beta   90.00
_cell.angle_gamma   90.00
#
_symmetry.space_group_name_H-M   'P 1'
#
loop_
_entity.id
_entity.type
_entity.pdbx_description
1 polymer ?
#
loop_
_entity_poly.entity_id
_entity_poly.type
_entity_poly.pdbx_seq_one_letter_code
_entity_poly.pdbx_strand_id
1 'polypeptide(L)'
;MPKWPAGFLSLRTFEAVHHFALSIERLTPRQVQSVVRHVNDLLDGKSTKVTKNLLMATGSAITPEFLKNTRSLPDNGSKLFSRDFVDMTKNLIKKAARTRREITEPKHQF
;
A
#
# COMPACT_ATOMS: atom_id res chain seq x y z
N MET A 1 -41.59 4.45 34.20
CA MET A 1 -41.62 3.88 32.83
C MET A 1 -42.38 4.85 31.92
N PRO A 2 -41.76 5.42 30.88
CA PRO A 2 -42.48 6.27 29.93
C PRO A 2 -43.60 5.47 29.25
N LYS A 3 -44.84 5.95 29.32
CA LYS A 3 -46.00 5.33 28.65
C LYS A 3 -46.05 5.84 27.21
N TRP A 4 -45.44 5.11 26.27
CA TRP A 4 -45.56 5.39 24.84
C TRP A 4 -46.96 5.01 24.34
N PRO A 5 -47.55 5.79 23.41
CA PRO A 5 -48.89 5.53 22.92
C PRO A 5 -48.95 4.19 22.16
N ALA A 6 -50.04 3.45 22.37
CA ALA A 6 -50.28 2.16 21.72
C ALA A 6 -50.23 2.32 20.18
N GLY A 7 -49.25 1.68 19.53
CA GLY A 7 -49.06 1.73 18.07
C GLY A 7 -47.88 2.57 17.58
N PHE A 8 -47.16 3.30 18.46
CA PHE A 8 -46.02 4.13 18.03
C PHE A 8 -44.85 3.32 17.46
N LEU A 9 -44.68 2.09 17.94
CA LEU A 9 -43.69 1.13 17.47
C LEU A 9 -44.35 -0.25 17.46
N SER A 10 -44.10 -1.05 16.41
CA SER A 10 -44.38 -2.48 16.48
C SER A 10 -43.65 -3.10 17.68
N LEU A 11 -44.17 -4.21 18.22
CA LEU A 11 -43.50 -4.93 19.32
C LEU A 11 -42.03 -5.23 18.97
N ARG A 12 -41.73 -5.64 17.72
CA ARG A 12 -40.36 -5.91 17.26
C ARG A 12 -39.46 -4.67 17.28
N THR A 13 -39.98 -3.52 16.85
CA THR A 13 -39.21 -2.26 16.88
C THR A 13 -38.99 -1.77 18.30
N PHE A 14 -39.98 -1.95 19.19
CA PHE A 14 -39.82 -1.65 20.61
C PHE A 14 -38.73 -2.52 21.24
N GLU A 15 -38.77 -3.84 21.01
CA GLU A 15 -37.74 -4.78 21.46
C GLU A 15 -36.34 -4.40 20.93
N ALA A 16 -36.22 -4.04 19.65
CA ALA A 16 -34.94 -3.63 19.07
C ALA A 16 -34.38 -2.34 19.70
N VAL A 17 -35.23 -1.32 19.89
CA VAL A 17 -34.85 -0.08 20.58
C VAL A 17 -34.50 -0.35 22.04
N HIS A 18 -35.26 -1.22 22.71
CA HIS A 18 -35.00 -1.64 24.09
C HIS A 18 -33.68 -2.39 24.22
N HIS A 19 -33.40 -3.36 23.34
CA HIS A 19 -32.13 -4.07 23.28
C HIS A 19 -30.95 -3.14 22.99
N PHE A 20 -31.13 -2.18 22.08
CA PHE A 20 -30.10 -1.17 21.82
C PHE A 20 -29.85 -0.30 23.06
N ALA A 21 -30.91 0.17 23.72
CA ALA A 21 -30.80 0.91 24.97
C ALA A 21 -30.07 0.12 26.05
N LEU A 22 -30.41 -1.17 26.26
CA LEU A 22 -29.70 -2.06 27.17
C LEU A 22 -28.23 -2.28 26.77
N SER A 23 -27.93 -2.38 25.48
CA SER A 23 -26.54 -2.46 24.98
C SER A 23 -25.75 -1.19 25.26
N ILE A 24 -26.37 -0.01 25.15
CA ILE A 24 -25.75 1.26 25.52
C ILE A 24 -25.60 1.38 27.04
N GLU A 25 -26.58 0.95 27.83
CA GLU A 25 -26.48 0.92 29.30
C GLU A 25 -25.38 -0.04 29.80
N ARG A 26 -25.11 -1.13 29.05
CA ARG A 26 -23.97 -2.02 29.29
C ARG A 26 -22.63 -1.37 28.97
N LEU A 27 -22.60 -0.30 28.17
CA LEU A 27 -21.37 0.46 27.97
C LEU A 27 -21.11 1.29 29.21
N THR A 28 -20.03 0.95 29.91
CA THR A 28 -19.55 1.81 30.98
C THR A 28 -19.13 3.17 30.42
N PRO A 29 -19.23 4.25 31.20
CA PRO A 29 -18.65 5.54 30.82
C PRO A 29 -17.17 5.43 30.39
N ARG A 30 -16.42 4.47 30.96
CA ARG A 30 -15.03 4.17 30.58
C ARG A 30 -14.90 3.59 29.16
N GLN A 31 -15.80 2.69 28.76
CA GLN A 31 -15.79 2.14 27.40
C GLN A 31 -16.14 3.21 26.36
N VAL A 32 -17.16 4.04 26.64
CA VAL A 32 -17.50 5.19 25.78
C VAL A 32 -16.32 6.13 25.65
N GLN A 33 -15.70 6.51 26.78
CA GLN A 33 -14.51 7.36 26.80
C GLN A 33 -13.35 6.72 26.01
N SER A 34 -13.16 5.40 26.10
CA SER A 34 -12.11 4.70 25.35
C SER A 34 -12.37 4.70 23.84
N VAL A 35 -13.60 4.47 23.40
CA VAL A 35 -13.96 4.52 21.97
C VAL A 35 -13.77 5.94 21.43
N VAL A 36 -14.28 6.94 22.15
CA VAL A 36 -14.11 8.35 21.78
C VAL A 36 -12.64 8.73 21.67
N ARG A 37 -11.80 8.29 22.62
CA ARG A 37 -10.34 8.50 22.57
C ARG A 37 -9.71 7.86 21.34
N HIS A 38 -10.00 6.59 21.04
CA HIS A 38 -9.43 5.93 19.85
C HIS A 38 -9.90 6.56 18.53
N VAL A 39 -11.16 6.99 18.45
CA VAL A 39 -11.68 7.70 17.28
C VAL A 39 -10.99 9.06 17.14
N ASN A 40 -10.79 9.80 18.23
CA ASN A 40 -10.03 11.05 18.20
C ASN A 40 -8.57 10.84 17.80
N ASP A 41 -7.92 9.78 18.28
CA ASP A 41 -6.55 9.43 17.88
C ASP A 41 -6.48 9.05 16.39
N LEU A 42 -7.45 8.29 15.88
CA LEU A 42 -7.53 7.89 14.48
C LEU A 42 -7.83 9.07 13.55
N LEU A 43 -8.75 9.95 13.97
CA LEU A 43 -9.18 11.13 13.23
C LEU A 43 -8.30 12.35 13.49
N ASP A 44 -7.30 12.24 14.38
CA ASP A 44 -6.39 13.34 14.68
C ASP A 44 -5.88 13.97 13.38
N GLY A 45 -5.75 15.30 13.39
CA GLY A 45 -5.42 16.08 12.21
C GLY A 45 -4.16 15.55 11.52
N LYS A 46 -3.20 14.99 12.28
CA LYS A 46 -1.99 14.36 11.73
C LYS A 46 -2.29 13.06 10.99
N SER A 47 -3.03 12.13 11.59
CA SER A 47 -3.38 10.83 10.98
C SER A 47 -4.18 11.03 9.70
N THR A 48 -5.21 11.88 9.76
CA THR A 48 -6.05 12.23 8.62
C THR A 48 -5.25 12.90 7.50
N LYS A 49 -4.34 13.82 7.83
CA LYS A 49 -3.49 14.51 6.85
C LYS A 49 -2.48 13.56 6.20
N VAL A 50 -1.83 12.67 6.96
CA VAL A 50 -0.90 11.67 6.41
C VAL A 50 -1.63 10.75 5.45
N THR A 51 -2.79 10.23 5.84
CA THR A 51 -3.61 9.36 4.98
C THR A 51 -4.04 10.08 3.70
N LYS A 52 -4.54 11.31 3.81
CA LYS A 52 -4.93 12.11 2.64
C LYS A 52 -3.75 12.41 1.72
N ASN A 53 -2.60 12.78 2.28
CA ASN A 53 -1.40 13.06 1.50
C ASN A 53 -0.89 11.81 0.78
N LEU A 54 -0.90 10.65 1.44
CA LEU A 54 -0.53 9.39 0.83
C LEU A 54 -1.48 9.06 -0.33
N LEU A 55 -2.80 9.15 -0.12
CA LEU A 55 -3.80 8.90 -1.17
C LEU A 55 -3.65 9.87 -2.35
N MET A 56 -3.39 11.16 -2.10
CA MET A 56 -3.14 12.14 -3.17
C MET A 56 -1.83 11.87 -3.93
N ALA A 57 -0.75 11.54 -3.22
CA ALA A 57 0.55 11.29 -3.82
C ALA A 57 0.59 9.98 -4.62
N THR A 58 -0.24 9.00 -4.24
CA THR A 58 -0.17 7.62 -4.78
C THR A 58 -1.38 7.18 -5.59
N GLY A 59 -2.53 7.86 -5.47
CA GLY A 59 -3.81 7.36 -5.98
C GLY A 59 -3.86 7.08 -7.48
N SER A 60 -3.11 7.83 -8.29
CA SER A 60 -2.98 7.56 -9.73
C SER A 60 -1.75 6.71 -10.08
N ALA A 61 -0.71 6.73 -9.26
CA ALA A 61 0.56 6.05 -9.52
C ALA A 61 0.55 4.57 -9.12
N ILE A 62 -0.11 4.23 -8.01
CA ILE A 62 -0.24 2.86 -7.51
C ILE A 62 -1.44 2.21 -8.19
N THR A 63 -1.23 1.76 -9.43
CA THR A 63 -2.17 0.86 -10.11
C THR A 63 -1.83 -0.60 -9.78
N PRO A 64 -2.80 -1.54 -9.89
CA PRO A 64 -2.50 -2.97 -9.79
C PRO A 64 -1.42 -3.43 -10.78
N GLU A 65 -1.38 -2.84 -11.97
CA GLU A 65 -0.36 -3.10 -12.99
C GLU A 65 1.03 -2.59 -12.57
N PHE A 66 1.11 -1.37 -12.02
CA PHE A 66 2.35 -0.83 -11.47
C PHE A 66 2.91 -1.73 -10.36
N LEU A 67 2.06 -2.18 -9.43
CA LEU A 67 2.45 -3.11 -8.37
C LEU A 67 2.93 -4.46 -8.91
N LYS A 68 2.26 -5.00 -9.95
CA LYS A 68 2.68 -6.23 -10.62
C LYS A 68 4.06 -6.10 -11.27
N ASN A 69 4.28 -5.02 -12.02
CA ASN A 69 5.54 -4.79 -12.74
C ASN A 69 6.71 -4.55 -11.77
N THR A 70 6.48 -3.72 -10.73
CA THR A 70 7.48 -3.44 -9.68
C THR A 70 7.82 -4.67 -8.84
N ARG A 71 6.89 -5.60 -8.63
CA ARG A 71 7.19 -6.86 -7.92
C ARG A 71 8.22 -7.73 -8.64
N SER A 72 8.18 -7.77 -9.98
CA SER A 72 9.11 -8.56 -10.79
C SER A 72 10.45 -7.86 -11.08
N LEU A 73 10.50 -6.54 -10.90
CA LEU A 73 11.65 -5.72 -11.26
C LEU A 73 12.91 -6.02 -10.42
N PRO A 74 12.85 -6.18 -9.08
CA PRO A 74 14.03 -6.55 -8.28
C PRO A 74 14.64 -7.90 -8.69
N ASP A 75 13.79 -8.90 -9.00
CA ASP A 75 14.25 -10.23 -9.40
C ASP A 75 14.93 -10.22 -10.78
N ASN A 76 14.41 -9.44 -11.73
CA ASN A 76 15.02 -9.28 -13.04
C ASN A 76 16.26 -8.38 -12.99
N GLY A 77 16.19 -7.28 -12.24
CA GLY A 77 17.29 -6.34 -12.05
C GLY A 77 18.50 -6.98 -11.37
N SER A 78 18.27 -7.80 -10.33
CA SER A 78 19.35 -8.53 -9.65
C SER A 78 20.11 -9.49 -10.58
N LYS A 79 19.43 -10.11 -11.55
CA LYS A 79 20.08 -10.94 -12.57
C LYS A 79 20.96 -10.11 -13.51
N LEU A 80 20.47 -8.96 -13.98
CA LEU A 80 21.20 -8.07 -14.88
C LEU A 80 22.38 -7.37 -14.20
N PHE A 81 22.26 -7.02 -12.92
CA PHE A 81 23.35 -6.40 -12.15
C PHE A 81 24.21 -7.42 -11.40
N SER A 82 23.96 -8.73 -11.58
CA SER A 82 24.83 -9.76 -11.02
C SER A 82 26.26 -9.56 -11.50
N ARG A 83 27.22 -9.79 -10.60
CA ARG A 83 28.65 -9.63 -10.91
C ARG A 83 29.05 -10.43 -12.14
N ASP A 84 28.56 -11.66 -12.23
CA ASP A 84 28.84 -12.57 -13.34
C ASP A 84 28.33 -12.01 -14.67
N PHE A 85 27.08 -11.52 -14.72
CA PHE A 85 26.53 -10.91 -15.93
C PHE A 85 27.29 -9.64 -16.34
N VAL A 86 27.61 -8.79 -15.38
CA VAL A 86 28.37 -7.55 -15.61
C VAL A 86 29.78 -7.86 -16.14
N ASP A 87 30.48 -8.82 -15.53
CA ASP A 87 31.84 -9.19 -15.92
C ASP A 87 31.86 -9.90 -17.28
N MET A 88 30.89 -10.78 -17.57
CA MET A 88 30.71 -11.37 -18.90
C MET A 88 30.46 -10.29 -19.96
N THR A 89 29.58 -9.32 -19.68
CA THR A 89 29.27 -8.23 -20.60
C THR A 89 30.48 -7.33 -20.84
N LYS A 90 31.22 -6.96 -19.79
CA LYS A 90 32.48 -6.18 -19.90
C LYS A 90 33.51 -6.93 -20.74
N ASN A 91 33.66 -8.23 -20.53
CA ASN A 91 34.60 -9.06 -21.28
C ASN A 91 34.20 -9.18 -22.76
N LEU A 92 32.91 -9.32 -23.05
CA LEU A 92 32.39 -9.34 -24.42
C LEU A 92 32.66 -8.00 -25.13
N ILE A 93 32.37 -6.87 -24.48
CA ILE A 93 32.65 -5.53 -25.02
C ILE A 93 34.15 -5.35 -25.31
N LYS A 94 35.04 -5.77 -24.38
CA LYS A 94 36.49 -5.72 -24.60
C LYS A 94 36.94 -6.54 -25.80
N LYS A 95 36.41 -7.76 -25.95
CA LYS A 95 36.72 -8.64 -27.09
C LYS A 95 36.23 -8.04 -28.40
N ALA A 96 34.98 -7.56 -28.45
CA ALA A 96 34.42 -6.92 -29.63
C ALA A 96 35.21 -5.67 -30.03
N ALA A 97 35.63 -4.84 -29.06
CA ALA A 97 36.48 -3.69 -29.32
C ALA A 97 37.86 -4.08 -29.88
N ARG A 98 38.46 -5.17 -29.39
CA ARG A 98 39.72 -5.70 -29.93
C ARG A 98 39.55 -6.18 -31.37
N THR A 99 38.54 -7.01 -31.63
CA THR A 99 38.23 -7.52 -32.96
C THR A 99 37.95 -6.39 -33.95
N ARG A 100 37.24 -5.34 -33.55
CA ARG A 100 37.03 -4.16 -34.38
C ARG A 100 38.36 -3.51 -34.81
N ARG A 101 39.30 -3.34 -33.89
CA ARG A 101 40.63 -2.77 -34.22
C ARG A 101 41.42 -3.67 -35.17
N GLU A 102 41.40 -4.99 -34.95
CA GLU A 102 42.08 -5.95 -35.83
C GLU A 102 41.53 -5.91 -37.28
N ILE A 103 40.24 -5.60 -37.46
CA ILE A 103 39.60 -5.46 -38.77
C ILE A 103 39.86 -4.09 -39.39
N THR A 104 39.86 -3.00 -38.61
CA THR A 104 40.02 -1.62 -39.14
C THR A 104 41.47 -1.19 -39.30
N GLU A 105 42.39 -1.78 -38.55
CA GLU A 105 43.83 -1.52 -38.59
C GLU A 105 44.56 -2.87 -38.81
N PRO A 106 44.45 -3.48 -40.01
CA PRO A 106 45.24 -4.66 -40.29
C PRO A 106 46.71 -4.29 -40.11
N LYS A 107 47.43 -5.08 -39.29
CA LYS A 107 48.89 -4.93 -39.16
C LYS A 107 49.44 -4.93 -40.58
N HIS A 108 50.03 -3.82 -41.01
CA HIS A 108 50.76 -3.74 -42.28
C HIS A 108 51.86 -4.82 -42.21
N GLN A 109 51.58 -6.00 -42.76
CA GLN A 109 52.60 -6.97 -43.07
C GLN A 109 53.21 -6.49 -44.38
N PHE A 110 54.50 -6.20 -44.29
CA PHE A 110 55.39 -5.66 -45.31
C PHE A 110 55.19 -6.24 -46.70
#